data_AF-A0A3S1BZJ4-F1
#
_entry.id   AF-A0A3S1BZJ4-F1
#
_cell.length_a   1.000
_cell.length_b   1.000
_cell.length_c   1.000
_cell.angle_alpha   90.00
_cell.angle_beta   90.00
_cell.angle_gamma   90.00
#
_symmetry.space_group_name_H-M   'P 1'
#
loop_
_entity.id
_entity.type
_entity.pdbx_description
1 polymer ?
#
loop_
_entity_poly.entity_id
_entity_poly.type
_entity_poly.pdbx_seq_one_letter_code
_entity_poly.pdbx_strand_id
1 'polypeptide(L)' 'MWIIKMENPQYDSMSKKTTIVLPDAIYEDLIRWAEAEGRPTANLAAFLVEQSVRAKFKDKYPAPPK' A
#
# COMPACT_ATOMS: atom_id res chain seq x y z
N MET A 1 7.04 29.04 28.56
CA MET A 1 6.71 28.73 27.15
C MET A 1 7.11 27.28 26.92
N TRP A 2 6.17 26.33 26.94
CA TRP A 2 6.48 24.90 26.80
C TRP A 2 6.35 24.45 25.33
N ILE A 3 7.21 23.50 25.00
CA ILE A 3 7.58 22.94 23.70
C ILE A 3 6.51 21.96 23.16
N ILE A 4 6.32 21.92 21.85
CA ILE A 4 5.96 20.70 21.08
C ILE A 4 6.75 20.75 19.77
N LYS A 5 7.99 20.22 19.73
CA LYS A 5 8.31 18.90 19.15
C LYS A 5 7.35 18.51 18.02
N MET A 6 7.71 18.81 16.77
CA MET A 6 7.28 17.98 15.64
C MET A 6 8.30 16.84 15.48
N GLU A 7 8.09 15.78 16.29
CA GLU A 7 8.42 14.39 15.92
C GLU A 7 7.81 14.09 14.53
N ASN A 8 8.38 13.33 13.60
CA ASN A 8 9.53 12.43 13.61
C ASN A 8 9.79 12.06 12.13
N PRO A 9 10.96 12.35 11.52
CA PRO A 9 11.27 12.03 10.11
C PRO A 9 11.49 10.53 9.83
N GLN A 10 11.00 9.65 10.71
CA GLN A 10 11.25 8.21 10.72
C GLN A 10 9.92 7.41 10.75
N TYR A 11 8.95 7.77 9.89
CA TYR A 11 7.77 6.91 9.66
C TYR A 11 7.70 6.35 8.22
N ASP A 12 8.70 6.64 7.38
CA ASP A 12 8.77 6.14 6.00
C ASP A 12 9.42 4.76 5.84
N SER A 13 9.92 4.14 6.92
CA SER A 13 10.75 2.92 6.79
C SER A 13 10.13 1.60 7.29
N MET A 14 8.87 1.59 7.75
CA MET A 14 8.29 0.39 8.38
C MET A 14 6.97 -0.05 7.74
N SER A 15 7.05 -0.96 6.78
CA SER A 15 5.90 -1.68 6.25
C SER A 15 5.41 -2.76 7.23
N LYS A 16 4.10 -2.84 7.46
CA LYS A 16 3.48 -3.97 8.18
C LYS A 16 2.88 -4.96 7.18
N LYS A 17 3.00 -6.26 7.47
CA LYS A 17 2.40 -7.33 6.66
C LYS A 17 1.02 -7.69 7.20
N THR A 18 0.11 -8.00 6.30
CA THR A 18 -1.21 -8.56 6.60
C THR A 18 -1.53 -9.68 5.62
N THR A 19 -2.42 -10.59 6.00
CA THR A 19 -2.94 -11.63 5.11
C THR A 19 -4.24 -11.15 4.49
N ILE A 20 -4.39 -11.34 3.18
CA ILE A 20 -5.64 -11.08 2.44
C ILE A 20 -6.21 -12.40 1.95
N VAL A 21 -7.53 -12.53 1.96
CA VAL A 21 -8.26 -13.69 1.43
C VAL A 21 -9.12 -13.18 0.28
N LEU A 22 -9.00 -13.81 -0.88
CA LEU A 22 -9.70 -13.44 -2.11
C LEU A 22 -10.45 -14.66 -2.66
N PRO A 23 -11.56 -14.47 -3.38
CA PRO A 23 -12.15 -15.54 -4.19
C PRO A 23 -11.12 -16.07 -5.21
N ASP A 24 -11.16 -17.38 -5.45
CA ASP A 24 -10.20 -18.09 -6.30
C ASP A 24 -10.00 -17.43 -7.68
N ALA A 25 -11.10 -17.19 -8.40
CA ALA A 25 -11.07 -16.54 -9.71
C ALA A 25 -10.40 -15.15 -9.69
N ILE A 26 -10.57 -14.39 -8.61
CA ILE A 26 -9.96 -13.06 -8.46
C ILE A 26 -8.47 -13.18 -8.18
N TYR A 27 -8.07 -14.18 -7.40
CA TYR A 27 -6.65 -14.44 -7.12
C TYR A 27 -5.90 -14.89 -8.39
N GLU A 28 -6.52 -15.72 -9.22
CA GLU A 28 -5.97 -16.14 -10.51
C GLU A 28 -5.74 -14.96 -11.46
N ASP A 29 -6.70 -14.04 -11.57
CA ASP A 29 -6.53 -12.83 -12.38
C ASP A 29 -5.45 -11.89 -11.81
N LEU A 30 -5.32 -11.83 -10.48
CA LEU A 30 -4.23 -11.09 -9.82
C LEU A 30 -2.85 -11.69 -10.12
N ILE A 31 -2.73 -13.03 -10.20
CA ILE A 31 -1.49 -13.70 -10.60
C ILE A 31 -1.13 -13.31 -12.03
N ARG A 32 -2.07 -13.45 -12.97
CA ARG A 32 -1.84 -13.11 -14.39
C ARG A 32 -1.37 -11.67 -14.57
N TRP A 33 -1.97 -10.74 -13.82
CA TRP A 33 -1.54 -9.35 -13.85
C TRP A 33 -0.13 -9.16 -13.27
N ALA A 34 0.17 -9.78 -12.12
CA ALA A 34 1.50 -9.68 -11.53
C ALA A 34 2.60 -10.26 -12.44
N GLU A 35 2.32 -11.38 -13.11
CA GLU A 35 3.19 -11.98 -14.11
C GLU A 35 3.42 -11.07 -15.31
N ALA A 36 2.36 -10.44 -15.84
CA ALA A 36 2.46 -9.48 -16.94
C ALA A 36 3.33 -8.25 -16.57
N GLU A 37 3.33 -7.83 -15.30
CA GLU A 37 4.19 -6.75 -14.80
C GLU A 37 5.58 -7.22 -14.34
N GLY A 38 5.86 -8.53 -14.34
CA GLY A 38 7.13 -9.08 -13.88
C GLY A 38 7.42 -8.87 -12.40
N ARG A 39 6.38 -8.83 -11.54
CA ARG A 39 6.50 -8.59 -10.09
C ARG A 39 5.83 -9.68 -9.26
N PRO A 40 6.19 -9.87 -7.99
CA PRO A 40 5.49 -10.82 -7.10
C PRO A 40 4.02 -10.43 -6.89
N THR A 41 3.11 -11.42 -6.89
CA THR A 41 1.67 -11.25 -6.66
C THR A 41 1.37 -10.49 -5.37
N ALA A 42 2.09 -10.81 -4.28
CA ALA A 42 1.93 -10.11 -2.99
C ALA A 42 2.28 -8.62 -3.08
N ASN A 43 3.25 -8.24 -3.90
CA ASN A 43 3.63 -6.84 -4.10
C ASN A 43 2.57 -6.11 -4.95
N LEU A 44 1.96 -6.79 -5.92
CA LEU A 44 0.79 -6.25 -6.63
C LEU A 44 -0.39 -6.02 -5.69
N ALA A 45 -0.74 -7.03 -4.90
CA ALA A 45 -1.79 -6.93 -3.90
C ALA A 45 -1.57 -5.76 -2.93
N ALA A 46 -0.36 -5.64 -2.37
CA ALA A 46 -0.02 -4.58 -1.43
C ALA A 46 -0.20 -3.18 -2.04
N PHE A 47 0.27 -2.99 -3.28
CA PHE A 47 0.11 -1.74 -4.01
C PHE A 47 -1.37 -1.41 -4.28
N LEU A 48 -2.16 -2.37 -4.75
CA LEU A 48 -3.58 -2.16 -5.04
C LEU A 48 -4.38 -1.79 -3.78
N VAL A 49 -4.08 -2.44 -2.66
CA VAL A 49 -4.65 -2.10 -1.34
C VAL A 49 -4.23 -0.69 -0.93
N GLU A 50 -2.95 -0.33 -1.08
CA GLU A 50 -2.47 1.01 -0.78
C GLU A 50 -3.18 2.08 -1.61
N GLN A 51 -3.29 1.88 -2.93
CA GLN A 51 -4.00 2.82 -3.82
C GLN A 51 -5.46 2.99 -3.40
N SER A 52 -6.12 1.90 -3.03
CA SER A 52 -7.51 1.92 -2.54
C SER A 52 -7.65 2.71 -1.23
N VAL A 53 -6.73 2.50 -0.28
CA VAL A 53 -6.70 3.23 0.99
C VAL A 53 -6.42 4.73 0.77
N ARG A 54 -5.46 5.08 -0.07
CA ARG A 54 -5.17 6.48 -0.43
C ARG A 54 -6.36 7.15 -1.09
N ALA A 55 -7.04 6.46 -2.00
CA ALA A 55 -8.24 6.96 -2.66
C ALA A 55 -9.41 7.18 -1.68
N LYS A 56 -9.52 6.35 -0.63
CA LYS A 56 -10.54 6.50 0.42
C LYS A 56 -10.25 7.68 1.36
N PHE A 57 -8.99 7.92 1.70
CA PHE A 57 -8.55 8.95 2.65
C PHE A 57 -7.67 10.02 1.99
N LYS A 58 -8.22 10.68 0.96
CA LYS A 58 -7.48 11.65 0.12
C LYS A 58 -6.84 12.80 0.92
N ASP A 59 -7.51 13.25 1.98
CA ASP A 59 -7.03 14.37 2.80
C ASP A 59 -5.92 13.96 3.79
N LYS A 60 -5.71 12.65 4.00
CA LYS A 60 -4.76 12.11 4.98
C LYS A 60 -3.42 11.73 4.36
N TYR A 61 -3.41 11.26 3.13
CA TYR A 61 -2.21 10.77 2.46
C TYR A 61 -1.83 11.71 1.32
N PRO A 62 -0.64 12.36 1.36
CA PRO A 62 -0.20 13.18 0.25
C PRO A 62 -0.06 12.32 -1.01
N ALA A 63 -0.25 12.94 -2.18
CA ALA A 63 0.01 12.27 -3.44
C ALA A 63 1.46 11.76 -3.46
N PRO A 64 1.71 10.51 -3.91
CA PRO A 64 3.06 9.99 -3.98
C PRO A 64 3.94 10.94 -4.83
N PRO A 65 5.21 11.14 -4.45
CA PRO A 65 6.13 11.93 -5.27
C PRO A 65 6.22 11.34 -6.68
N LYS A 66 6.24 12.22 -7.70
CA LYS A 66 6.33 11.87 -9.12
C LYS A 66 7.62 11.14 -9.46
#